data_AF-A0A518CL84-F1
#
_entry.id   AF-A0A518CL84-F1
#
_cell.length_a   1.000
_cell.length_b   1.000
_cell.length_c   1.000
_cell.angle_alpha   90.00
_cell.angle_beta   90.00
_cell.angle_gamma   90.00
#
_symmetry.space_group_name_H-M   'P 1'
#
loop_
_entity.id
_entity.type
_entity.pdbx_description
1 polymer ?
#
loop_
_entity_poly.entity_id
_entity_poly.type
_entity_poly.pdbx_seq_one_letter_code
_entity_poly.pdbx_strand_id
1 'polypeptide(L)'
;MDVMSNASTQTTSWCLIHQQPETQASPFGKVCPNCKRKLYTGQLGTPSTRYWDSQPGAYRLSGEPCFIYNIIWDNFQIRSLQFAEPERPSVPAPLLLSEFIQLTESQLDEGDVQNITDILKQRGLIQDIVPGEANEEASFDPPELDDDFGLDLPDFDSSDWEKE
;
A
#
# COMPACT_ATOMS: atom_id res chain seq x y z
N MET A 1 -2.68 -7.52 27.98
CA MET A 1 -3.01 -8.62 27.04
C MET A 1 -3.54 -7.96 25.80
N ASP A 2 -2.62 -7.53 24.95
CA ASP A 2 -2.90 -6.76 23.75
C ASP A 2 -3.57 -7.66 22.71
N VAL A 3 -4.82 -7.32 22.39
CA VAL A 3 -5.54 -7.87 21.26
C VAL A 3 -4.95 -7.20 20.02
N MET A 4 -3.91 -7.81 19.45
CA MET A 4 -3.46 -7.48 18.11
C MET A 4 -4.61 -7.79 17.14
N SER A 5 -5.36 -6.74 16.80
CA SER A 5 -6.29 -6.73 15.68
C SER A 5 -5.48 -7.01 14.41
N ASN A 6 -5.43 -8.27 13.99
CA ASN A 6 -4.99 -8.67 12.66
C ASN A 6 -6.00 -8.07 11.66
N ALA A 7 -5.77 -6.82 11.27
CA ALA A 7 -6.37 -6.23 10.09
C ALA A 7 -5.98 -7.15 8.93
N SER A 8 -6.90 -8.03 8.55
CA SER A 8 -6.71 -8.96 7.45
C SER A 8 -6.67 -8.11 6.20
N THR A 9 -5.46 -7.72 5.76
CA THR A 9 -5.23 -7.10 4.46
C THR A 9 -6.01 -7.91 3.44
N GLN A 10 -7.06 -7.31 2.88
CA GLN A 10 -7.91 -7.99 1.92
C GLN A 10 -7.10 -8.15 0.63
N THR A 11 -6.42 -9.28 0.51
CA THR A 11 -5.67 -9.64 -0.70
C THR A 11 -6.69 -9.86 -1.80
N THR A 12 -6.68 -8.95 -2.77
CA THR A 12 -7.45 -9.08 -4.00
C THR A 12 -6.65 -9.91 -4.99
N SER A 13 -7.35 -10.74 -5.74
CA SER A 13 -6.74 -11.70 -6.65
C SER A 13 -7.45 -11.75 -7.99
N TRP A 14 -6.67 -11.95 -9.03
CA TRP A 14 -7.14 -11.90 -10.41
C TRP A 14 -6.65 -13.10 -11.21
N CYS A 15 -7.57 -13.79 -11.88
CA CYS A 15 -7.24 -14.93 -12.71
C CYS A 15 -6.69 -14.46 -14.04
N LEU A 16 -5.42 -14.75 -14.34
CA LEU A 16 -4.75 -14.34 -15.57
C LEU A 16 -5.18 -15.15 -16.80
N ILE A 17 -5.75 -16.35 -16.61
CA ILE A 17 -6.22 -17.19 -17.72
C ILE A 17 -7.57 -16.71 -18.25
N HIS A 18 -8.50 -16.38 -17.35
CA HIS A 18 -9.85 -15.96 -17.71
C HIS A 18 -10.06 -14.45 -17.63
N GLN A 19 -9.06 -13.70 -17.16
CA GLN A 19 -9.10 -12.24 -16.98
C GLN A 19 -10.31 -11.80 -16.13
N GLN A 20 -10.46 -12.42 -14.97
CA GLN A 20 -11.61 -12.20 -14.07
C GLN A 20 -11.18 -12.17 -12.59
N PRO A 21 -11.90 -11.43 -11.74
CA PRO A 21 -11.61 -11.38 -10.31
C PRO A 21 -11.88 -12.73 -9.63
N GLU A 22 -11.01 -13.08 -8.70
CA GLU A 22 -11.10 -14.30 -7.92
C GLU A 22 -11.94 -14.04 -6.66
N THR A 23 -13.25 -14.13 -6.81
CA THR A 23 -14.21 -13.86 -5.73
C THR A 23 -14.78 -15.12 -5.10
N GLN A 24 -14.66 -16.26 -5.77
CA GLN A 24 -15.37 -17.48 -5.40
C GLN A 24 -14.49 -18.37 -4.53
N ALA A 25 -14.99 -18.77 -3.37
CA ALA A 25 -14.30 -19.74 -2.53
C ALA A 25 -14.24 -21.12 -3.20
N SER A 26 -13.08 -21.78 -3.08
CA SER A 26 -12.79 -23.15 -3.50
C SER A 26 -11.82 -23.83 -2.51
N PRO A 27 -11.63 -25.16 -2.60
CA PRO A 27 -10.66 -25.89 -1.76
C PRO A 27 -9.20 -25.41 -1.91
N PHE A 28 -8.90 -24.64 -2.95
CA PHE A 28 -7.55 -24.14 -3.23
C PHE A 28 -7.42 -22.62 -3.03
N GLY A 29 -8.39 -22.01 -2.32
CA GLY A 29 -8.46 -20.58 -2.12
C GLY A 29 -9.54 -19.91 -2.99
N LYS A 30 -9.46 -18.59 -3.10
CA LYS A 30 -10.36 -17.82 -3.98
C LYS A 30 -9.95 -18.06 -5.44
N VAL A 31 -10.95 -18.23 -6.31
CA VAL A 31 -10.77 -18.46 -7.75
C VAL A 31 -11.86 -17.71 -8.54
N CYS A 32 -11.67 -17.53 -9.85
CA CYS A 32 -12.71 -16.95 -10.69
C CYS A 32 -13.86 -17.95 -10.96
N PRO A 33 -15.06 -17.49 -11.36
CA PRO A 33 -16.21 -18.35 -11.62
C PRO A 33 -15.93 -19.45 -12.67
N ASN A 34 -15.14 -19.14 -13.70
CA ASN A 34 -14.79 -20.10 -14.74
C ASN A 34 -13.86 -21.21 -14.24
N CYS A 35 -12.82 -20.86 -13.47
CA CYS A 35 -11.95 -21.82 -12.80
C CYS A 35 -12.73 -22.69 -11.81
N LYS A 36 -13.62 -22.09 -11.02
CA LYS A 36 -14.51 -22.84 -10.11
C LYS A 36 -15.34 -23.85 -10.88
N ARG A 37 -16.06 -23.44 -11.92
CA ARG A 37 -16.86 -24.37 -12.71
C ARG A 37 -16.02 -25.55 -13.20
N LYS A 38 -14.84 -25.32 -13.78
CA LYS A 38 -13.93 -26.39 -14.23
C LYS A 38 -13.49 -27.33 -13.10
N LEU A 39 -13.14 -26.78 -11.94
CA LEU A 39 -12.77 -27.58 -10.76
C LEU A 39 -13.89 -28.54 -10.34
N TYR A 40 -15.15 -28.11 -10.43
CA TYR A 40 -16.29 -28.93 -10.00
C TYR A 40 -16.86 -29.81 -11.12
N THR A 41 -16.68 -29.48 -12.40
CA THR A 41 -17.28 -30.22 -13.52
C THR A 41 -16.33 -31.15 -14.27
N GLY A 42 -15.01 -31.01 -14.12
CA GLY A 42 -14.08 -31.75 -14.98
C GLY A 42 -12.71 -32.08 -14.38
N GLN A 43 -12.35 -31.48 -13.24
CA GLN A 43 -11.04 -31.74 -12.63
C GLN A 43 -11.16 -32.70 -11.44
N LEU A 44 -10.99 -34.00 -11.69
CA LEU A 44 -10.84 -34.99 -10.63
C LEU A 44 -9.38 -35.04 -10.18
N GLY A 45 -9.12 -34.73 -8.92
CA GLY A 45 -7.83 -35.00 -8.28
C GLY A 45 -7.08 -33.77 -7.76
N THR A 46 -5.96 -34.06 -7.11
CA THR A 46 -5.06 -33.05 -6.56
C THR A 46 -4.22 -32.40 -7.65
N PRO A 47 -3.92 -31.11 -7.55
CA PRO A 47 -2.97 -30.46 -8.47
C PRO A 47 -1.60 -31.11 -8.40
N SER A 48 -0.93 -31.20 -9.55
CA SER A 48 0.43 -31.74 -9.69
C SER A 48 1.47 -30.82 -9.05
N THR A 49 1.31 -29.50 -9.21
CA THR A 49 2.29 -28.52 -8.74
C THR A 49 1.61 -27.26 -8.23
N ARG A 50 2.20 -26.65 -7.19
CA ARG A 50 1.82 -25.33 -6.67
C ARG A 50 3.06 -24.50 -6.34
N TYR A 51 3.14 -23.27 -6.84
CA TYR A 51 4.29 -22.41 -6.59
C TYR A 51 3.98 -20.94 -6.84
N TRP A 52 4.79 -20.07 -6.25
CA TRP A 52 4.83 -18.64 -6.57
C TRP A 52 5.87 -18.39 -7.65
N ASP A 53 5.54 -17.55 -8.64
CA ASP A 53 6.53 -17.08 -9.61
C ASP A 53 7.59 -16.24 -8.87
N SER A 54 8.86 -16.52 -9.15
CA SER A 54 10.01 -15.88 -8.50
C SER A 54 10.13 -14.39 -8.82
N GLN A 55 9.57 -13.96 -9.95
CA GLN A 55 9.54 -12.57 -10.39
C GLN A 55 8.09 -12.05 -10.36
N PRO A 56 7.90 -10.75 -10.07
CA PRO A 56 6.58 -10.15 -10.14
C PRO A 56 6.05 -10.22 -11.58
N GLY A 57 4.80 -10.63 -11.71
CA GLY A 57 4.15 -10.74 -13.02
C GLY A 57 3.59 -9.42 -13.54
N ALA A 58 3.41 -8.45 -12.64
CA ALA A 58 2.96 -7.11 -12.95
C ALA A 58 3.38 -6.14 -11.82
N TYR A 59 3.20 -4.85 -12.08
CA TYR A 59 3.34 -3.80 -11.07
C TYR A 59 2.08 -2.94 -11.08
N ARG A 60 1.69 -2.45 -9.91
CA ARG A 60 0.60 -1.47 -9.79
C ARG A 60 1.07 -0.09 -10.27
N LEU A 61 0.12 0.81 -10.52
CA LEU A 61 0.45 2.22 -10.83
C LEU A 61 1.20 2.92 -9.68
N SER A 62 1.04 2.43 -8.45
CA SER A 62 1.80 2.85 -7.27
C SER A 62 3.24 2.31 -7.24
N GLY A 63 3.64 1.46 -8.20
CA GLY A 63 4.96 0.82 -8.24
C GLY A 63 5.08 -0.46 -7.40
N GLU A 64 4.01 -0.88 -6.72
CA GLU A 64 4.04 -2.10 -5.90
C GLU A 64 4.07 -3.38 -6.78
N PRO A 65 4.92 -4.37 -6.44
CA PRO A 65 5.01 -5.62 -7.18
C PRO A 65 3.78 -6.51 -6.94
N CYS A 66 3.27 -7.12 -8.01
CA CYS A 66 2.20 -8.11 -7.98
C CYS A 66 2.76 -9.49 -8.32
N PHE A 67 2.58 -10.46 -7.41
CA PHE A 67 3.12 -11.81 -7.58
C PHE A 67 2.08 -12.74 -8.19
N ILE A 68 2.55 -13.76 -8.93
CA ILE A 68 1.67 -14.76 -9.54
C ILE A 68 1.79 -16.06 -8.74
N TYR A 69 0.64 -16.58 -8.31
CA TYR A 69 0.52 -17.93 -7.77
C TYR A 69 -0.01 -18.88 -8.84
N ASN A 70 0.67 -20.01 -9.02
CA ASN A 70 0.34 -21.02 -10.01
C ASN A 70 -0.13 -22.31 -9.32
N ILE A 71 -1.24 -22.85 -9.79
CA ILE A 71 -1.75 -24.19 -9.43
C ILE A 71 -1.96 -24.96 -10.73
N ILE A 72 -1.28 -26.09 -10.88
CA ILE A 72 -1.20 -26.83 -12.14
C ILE A 72 -1.76 -28.25 -11.96
N TRP A 73 -2.48 -28.71 -12.97
CA TRP A 73 -2.86 -30.09 -13.24
C TRP A 73 -2.49 -30.43 -14.69
N ASP A 74 -2.57 -31.70 -15.07
CA ASP A 74 -2.19 -32.17 -16.42
C ASP A 74 -2.92 -31.46 -17.58
N ASN A 75 -4.20 -31.11 -17.37
CA ASN A 75 -5.05 -30.50 -18.42
C ASN A 75 -5.63 -29.13 -18.01
N PHE A 76 -5.21 -28.59 -16.88
CA PHE A 76 -5.81 -27.38 -16.31
C PHE A 76 -4.79 -26.62 -15.47
N GLN A 77 -4.84 -25.30 -15.53
CA GLN A 77 -4.01 -24.43 -14.71
C GLN A 77 -4.87 -23.30 -14.16
N ILE A 78 -4.52 -22.84 -12.97
CA ILE A 78 -4.95 -21.57 -12.41
C ILE A 78 -3.70 -20.72 -12.23
N ARG A 79 -3.70 -19.53 -12.83
CA ARG A 79 -2.68 -18.49 -12.63
C ARG A 79 -3.35 -17.29 -11.99
N SER A 80 -3.01 -17.01 -10.74
CA SER A 80 -3.65 -15.99 -9.91
C SER A 80 -2.65 -14.87 -9.63
N LEU A 81 -2.92 -13.68 -10.15
CA LEU A 81 -2.19 -12.47 -9.79
C LEU A 81 -2.69 -11.98 -8.43
N GLN A 82 -1.79 -11.85 -7.47
CA GLN A 82 -2.08 -11.48 -6.09
C GLN A 82 -1.53 -10.09 -5.82
N PHE A 83 -2.37 -9.22 -5.29
CA PHE A 83 -1.98 -7.88 -4.87
C PHE A 83 -2.71 -7.53 -3.58
N ALA A 84 -2.00 -6.85 -2.68
CA ALA A 84 -2.64 -6.19 -1.57
C ALA A 84 -3.46 -5.03 -2.16
N GLU A 85 -4.76 -5.01 -1.90
CA GLU A 85 -5.49 -3.76 -2.11
C GLU A 85 -4.85 -2.74 -1.14
N PRO A 86 -4.46 -1.55 -1.62
CA PRO A 86 -4.04 -0.52 -0.69
C PRO A 86 -5.26 -0.28 0.19
N GLU A 87 -5.06 -0.07 1.49
CA GLU A 87 -6.18 0.37 2.33
C GLU A 87 -6.85 1.52 1.58
N ARG A 88 -8.07 1.29 1.07
CA ARG A 88 -8.85 2.36 0.47
C ARG A 88 -8.90 3.41 1.58
N PRO A 89 -8.36 4.62 1.39
CA PRO A 89 -8.71 5.69 2.31
C PRO A 89 -10.24 5.74 2.25
N SER A 90 -10.88 5.40 3.37
CA SER A 90 -12.33 5.18 3.45
C SER A 90 -13.13 6.45 3.14
N VAL A 91 -12.43 7.57 2.99
CA VAL A 91 -12.87 8.87 2.54
C VAL A 91 -11.66 9.49 1.82
N PRO A 92 -11.81 10.23 0.70
CA PRO A 92 -10.74 11.17 0.34
C PRO A 92 -10.47 12.04 1.57
N ALA A 93 -9.23 12.06 2.06
CA ALA A 93 -8.86 12.98 3.11
C ALA A 93 -9.29 14.38 2.65
N PRO A 94 -10.04 15.13 3.46
CA PRO A 94 -10.47 16.45 3.05
C PRO A 94 -9.23 17.27 2.71
N LEU A 95 -9.19 17.82 1.50
CA LEU A 95 -8.07 18.68 1.12
C LEU A 95 -8.11 19.92 2.02
N LEU A 96 -6.94 20.47 2.35
CA LEU A 96 -6.92 21.76 3.01
C LEU A 96 -7.36 22.82 2.01
N LEU A 97 -8.11 23.83 2.47
CA LEU A 97 -8.60 24.87 1.56
C LEU A 97 -7.44 25.56 0.81
N SER A 98 -6.32 25.80 1.49
CA SER A 98 -5.12 26.39 0.90
C SER A 98 -4.54 25.54 -0.24
N GLU A 99 -4.52 24.22 -0.08
CA GLU A 99 -4.03 23.29 -1.11
C GLU A 99 -4.97 23.28 -2.33
N PHE A 100 -6.27 23.31 -2.10
CA PHE A 100 -7.26 23.35 -3.17
C PHE A 100 -7.16 24.65 -3.99
N ILE A 101 -7.03 25.79 -3.31
CA ILE A 101 -6.88 27.10 -3.96
C ILE A 101 -5.61 27.11 -4.83
N GLN A 102 -4.46 26.67 -4.30
CA GLN A 102 -3.22 26.59 -5.08
C GLN A 102 -3.31 25.71 -6.33
N LEU A 103 -4.05 24.61 -6.26
CA LEU A 103 -4.27 23.72 -7.41
C LEU A 103 -5.19 24.34 -8.46
N THR A 104 -6.11 25.23 -8.06
CA THR A 104 -7.16 25.77 -8.93
C THR A 104 -6.87 27.17 -9.48
N GLU A 105 -6.07 27.97 -8.79
CA GLU A 105 -5.62 29.31 -9.24
C GLU A 105 -4.89 29.28 -10.60
N SER A 106 -4.31 28.14 -10.97
CA SER A 106 -3.63 27.99 -12.27
C SER A 106 -4.58 27.84 -13.47
N GLN A 107 -5.88 27.59 -13.25
CA GLN A 107 -6.83 27.20 -14.31
C GLN A 107 -8.20 27.89 -14.24
N LEU A 108 -8.53 28.58 -13.14
CA LEU A 108 -9.85 29.16 -12.90
C LEU A 108 -9.76 30.60 -12.40
N ASP A 109 -10.75 31.42 -12.76
CA ASP A 109 -10.90 32.78 -12.25
C ASP A 109 -11.25 32.76 -10.74
N GLU A 110 -10.82 33.78 -10.00
CA GLU A 110 -10.94 33.89 -8.54
C GLU A 110 -12.40 33.73 -8.04
N GLY A 111 -13.38 34.18 -8.82
CA GLY A 111 -14.81 34.02 -8.51
C GLY A 111 -15.32 32.58 -8.61
N ASP A 112 -14.80 31.79 -9.55
CA ASP A 112 -15.16 30.38 -9.72
C ASP A 112 -14.49 29.51 -8.65
N VAL A 113 -13.24 29.83 -8.28
CA VAL A 113 -12.52 29.18 -7.18
C VAL A 113 -13.29 29.34 -5.87
N GLN A 114 -13.82 30.54 -5.58
CA GLN A 114 -14.60 30.79 -4.37
C GLN A 114 -15.92 30.01 -4.35
N ASN A 115 -16.64 29.97 -5.48
CA ASN A 115 -17.90 29.24 -5.58
C ASN A 115 -17.70 27.73 -5.39
N ILE A 116 -16.66 27.15 -6.03
CA ILE A 116 -16.34 25.73 -5.88
C ILE A 116 -15.87 25.43 -4.46
N THR A 117 -15.06 26.31 -3.88
CA THR A 117 -14.66 26.25 -2.47
C THR A 117 -15.86 26.14 -1.53
N ASP A 118 -16.86 27.00 -1.70
CA ASP A 118 -18.04 27.02 -0.84
C ASP A 118 -18.87 25.74 -0.98
N ILE A 119 -19.01 25.21 -2.21
CA ILE A 119 -19.69 23.93 -2.47
C ILE A 119 -18.94 22.77 -1.80
N LEU A 120 -17.61 22.76 -1.88
CA LEU A 120 -16.78 21.70 -1.27
C LEU A 120 -16.79 21.77 0.26
N LYS A 121 -16.80 22.99 0.83
CA LYS A 121 -16.97 23.20 2.29
C LYS A 121 -18.33 22.70 2.77
N GLN A 122 -19.42 23.03 2.06
CA GLN A 122 -20.77 22.56 2.40
C GLN A 122 -20.89 21.03 2.36
N ARG A 123 -20.09 20.37 1.52
CA ARG A 123 -20.04 18.90 1.41
C ARG A 123 -19.05 18.24 2.37
N GLY A 124 -18.33 19.02 3.18
CA GLY A 124 -17.33 18.52 4.12
C GLY A 124 -16.10 17.90 3.43
N LEU A 125 -15.84 18.27 2.17
CA LEU A 125 -14.74 17.73 1.37
C LEU A 125 -13.44 18.52 1.53
N ILE A 126 -13.51 19.73 2.08
CA ILE A 126 -12.35 20.56 2.44
C ILE A 126 -12.59 21.26 3.78
N GLN A 127 -11.51 21.58 4.50
CA GLN A 127 -11.58 22.27 5.80
C GLN A 127 -10.77 23.57 5.77
N ASP A 128 -11.24 24.56 6.51
CA ASP A 128 -10.45 25.74 6.83
C ASP A 128 -9.35 25.35 7.82
N ILE A 129 -8.09 25.58 7.45
CA ILE A 129 -7.02 25.58 8.44
C ILE A 129 -7.25 26.82 9.31
N VAL A 130 -7.90 26.65 10.45
CA VAL A 130 -7.73 27.62 11.52
C VAL A 130 -6.32 27.38 12.04
N PRO A 131 -5.38 28.35 11.93
CA PRO A 131 -4.14 28.22 12.68
C PRO A 131 -4.57 28.08 14.14
N GLY A 132 -4.40 26.87 14.70
CA GLY A 132 -4.62 26.66 16.12
C GLY A 132 -3.87 27.73 16.87
N GLU A 133 -4.51 28.35 17.86
CA GLU A 133 -3.84 29.26 18.79
C GLU A 133 -2.48 28.66 19.11
N ALA A 134 -1.42 29.44 18.87
CA ALA A 134 -0.06 29.01 19.13
C ALA A 134 -0.04 28.43 20.54
N ASN A 135 0.08 27.10 20.64
CA ASN A 135 0.48 26.49 21.89
C ASN A 135 1.81 27.15 22.20
N GLU A 136 1.82 27.90 23.30
CA GLU A 136 2.98 28.56 23.86
C GLU A 136 4.18 27.63 23.67
N GLU A 137 5.25 28.17 23.10
CA GLU A 137 6.52 27.49 22.95
C GLU A 137 6.83 26.78 24.26
N ALA A 138 6.67 25.45 24.27
CA ALA A 138 7.24 24.65 25.32
C ALA A 138 8.74 24.94 25.23
N SER A 139 9.26 25.71 26.17
CA SER A 139 10.68 25.98 26.33
C SER A 139 11.35 24.63 26.54
N PHE A 140 11.75 24.01 25.44
CA PHE A 140 12.53 22.80 25.47
C PHE A 140 13.94 23.25 25.81
N ASP A 141 14.23 23.31 27.11
CA ASP A 141 15.57 23.47 27.62
C ASP A 141 16.35 22.23 27.18
N PRO A 142 17.30 22.33 26.22
CA PRO A 142 18.09 21.19 25.83
C PRO A 142 18.91 20.74 27.05
N PRO A 143 18.94 19.43 27.38
CA PRO A 143 19.80 18.95 28.45
C PRO A 143 21.26 19.28 28.11
N GLU A 144 22.00 19.82 29.09
CA GLU A 144 23.44 20.05 28.98
C GLU A 144 24.12 18.72 28.61
N LEU A 145 24.84 18.71 27.49
CA LEU A 145 25.68 17.59 27.09
C LEU A 145 26.87 17.55 28.05
N ASP A 146 26.95 16.51 28.89
CA ASP A 146 28.16 16.20 29.64
C ASP A 146 29.27 15.87 28.62
N ASP A 147 30.25 16.79 28.48
CA ASP A 147 31.41 16.69 27.58
C ASP A 147 32.44 15.59 27.97
N ASP A 148 32.02 14.57 28.74
CA ASP A 148 32.89 13.48 29.21
C ASP A 148 32.52 12.14 28.58
N PHE A 149 32.41 12.11 27.25
CA PHE A 149 32.52 10.86 26.49
C PHE A 149 34.02 10.62 26.18
N GLY A 150 34.76 10.29 27.24
CA GLY A 150 36.12 9.73 27.15
C GLY A 150 36.10 8.35 26.48
N LEU A 151 35.91 8.34 25.16
CA LEU A 151 36.18 7.16 24.34
C LEU A 151 37.68 7.18 24.00
N ASP A 152 38.45 6.44 24.79
CA ASP A 152 39.76 5.94 24.36
C ASP A 152 39.54 5.07 23.12
N LEU A 153 39.56 5.70 21.95
CA LEU A 153 39.57 5.01 20.67
C LEU A 153 40.94 4.31 20.55
N PRO A 154 40.98 2.99 20.37
CA PRO A 154 42.24 2.33 20.06
C PRO A 154 42.78 2.86 18.72
N ASP A 155 44.08 3.16 18.66
CA ASP A 155 44.75 3.59 17.45
C ASP A 155 44.47 2.60 16.32
N PHE A 156 43.79 3.08 15.28
CA PHE A 156 43.49 2.31 14.09
C PHE A 156 44.79 2.10 13.30
N ASP A 157 45.41 0.94 13.47
CA ASP A 157 46.58 0.53 12.68
C ASP A 157 46.13 0.19 11.25
N SER A 158 46.59 0.98 10.29
CA SER A 158 46.23 0.87 8.87
C SER A 158 47.12 -0.12 8.11
N SER A 159 48.01 -0.84 8.79
CA SER A 159 49.02 -1.70 8.18
C SER A 159 48.51 -3.00 7.53
N ASP A 160 47.24 -3.38 7.74
CA ASP A 160 46.67 -4.64 7.23
C ASP A 160 45.98 -4.54 5.84
N TRP A 161 45.84 -3.34 5.27
CA TRP A 161 45.13 -3.16 3.98
C TRP A 161 46.02 -3.29 2.74
N GLU A 162 47.34 -3.43 2.88
CA GLU A 162 48.28 -3.55 1.74
C GLU A 162 48.65 -4.99 1.37
N LYS A 163 47.92 -6.00 1.86
CA LYS A 163 48.11 -7.39 1.45
C LYS A 163 46.81 -8.03 0.99
N GLU A 164 46.44 -7.79 -0.26
CA GLU A 164 45.87 -8.79 -1.17
C GLU A 164 45.93 -8.34 -2.63
#